data_AF-A0A7T8JSY0-F1
#
_entry.id   AF-A0A7T8JSY0-F1
#
_cell.length_a   1.000
_cell.length_b   1.000
_cell.length_c   1.000
_cell.angle_alpha   90.00
_cell.angle_beta   90.00
_cell.angle_gamma   90.00
#
_symmetry.space_group_name_H-M   'P 1'
#
loop_
_entity.id
_entity.type
_entity.pdbx_description
1 polymer ?
#
loop_
_entity_poly.entity_id
_entity_poly.type
_entity_poly.pdbx_seq_one_letter_code
_entity_poly.pdbx_strand_id
1 'polypeptide(L)' 'MLLRNLHPPSLCNGTKLVVTKLLPNVIKAKVLTGSGKGEEVMIPRIPSFPPQVIWHSASRDFSFQCAFALPCQ' A
#
# COMPACT_ATOMS: atom_id res chain seq x y z
N MET A 1 5.00 -2.25 -2.08
CA MET A 1 4.54 -2.01 -3.47
C MET A 1 3.02 -2.01 -3.50
N LEU A 2 2.38 -1.21 -4.37
CA LEU A 2 0.92 -1.22 -4.52
C LEU A 2 0.43 -2.52 -5.19
N LEU A 3 -0.65 -3.08 -4.63
CA LEU A 3 -1.28 -4.32 -5.12
C LEU A 3 -2.51 -4.09 -6.01
N ARG A 4 -3.08 -2.87 -5.97
CA ARG A 4 -4.20 -2.45 -6.81
C ARG A 4 -3.98 -1.03 -7.35
N ASN A 5 -4.58 -0.74 -8.49
CA ASN A 5 -4.61 0.61 -9.05
C ASN A 5 -5.45 1.52 -8.15
N LEU A 6 -4.88 2.63 -7.72
CA LEU A 6 -5.56 3.65 -6.90
C LEU A 6 -5.84 4.91 -7.71
N HIS A 7 -4.84 5.38 -8.46
CA HIS A 7 -4.94 6.59 -9.26
C HIS A 7 -4.01 6.50 -10.48
N PRO A 8 -4.48 5.94 -11.61
CA PRO A 8 -3.70 5.94 -12.83
C PRO A 8 -3.48 7.37 -13.36
N PRO A 9 -2.31 7.70 -13.94
CA PRO A 9 -1.17 6.81 -14.22
C PRO A 9 -0.10 6.75 -13.11
N SER A 10 -0.23 7.52 -12.02
CA SER A 10 0.84 7.69 -11.01
C SER A 10 0.86 6.62 -9.91
N LEU A 11 -0.32 6.11 -9.50
CA LEU A 11 -0.50 5.11 -8.44
C LEU A 11 -1.16 3.85 -9.00
N CYS A 12 -0.37 3.05 -9.70
CA CYS A 12 -0.77 1.78 -10.30
C CYS A 12 -0.11 0.59 -9.60
N ASN A 13 -0.54 -0.62 -10.01
CA ASN A 13 0.10 -1.87 -9.61
C ASN A 13 1.60 -1.82 -9.89
N GLY A 14 2.40 -2.25 -8.93
CA GLY A 14 3.85 -2.22 -9.09
C GLY A 14 4.53 -0.93 -8.64
N THR A 15 3.78 0.15 -8.37
CA THR A 15 4.37 1.38 -7.84
C THR A 15 5.02 1.12 -6.47
N LYS A 16 6.33 1.41 -6.37
CA LYS A 16 7.06 1.37 -5.11
C LYS A 16 6.84 2.69 -4.38
N LEU A 17 6.47 2.59 -3.11
CA LEU A 17 6.20 3.71 -2.23
C LEU A 17 7.04 3.54 -0.96
N VAL A 18 7.53 4.64 -0.41
CA VAL A 18 8.11 4.69 0.94
C VAL A 18 7.13 5.37 1.87
N VAL A 19 6.73 4.70 2.95
CA VAL A 19 5.83 5.29 3.94
C VAL A 19 6.58 6.35 4.72
N THR A 20 6.07 7.58 4.71
CA THR A 20 6.63 8.70 5.48
C THR A 20 5.92 8.86 6.81
N LYS A 21 4.59 8.67 6.85
CA LYS A 21 3.79 8.72 8.08
C LYS A 21 2.61 7.76 8.03
N LEU A 22 2.32 7.13 9.18
CA LEU A 22 1.12 6.32 9.39
C LEU A 22 0.15 7.11 10.28
N LEU A 23 -1.00 7.48 9.74
CA LEU A 23 -2.11 8.10 10.47
C LEU A 23 -3.22 7.04 10.67
N PRO A 24 -4.16 7.25 11.62
CA PRO A 24 -5.20 6.27 11.91
C PRO A 24 -5.98 5.78 10.68
N ASN A 25 -6.34 6.72 9.80
CA ASN A 25 -7.18 6.46 8.62
C ASN A 25 -6.43 6.67 7.28
N VAL A 26 -5.17 7.13 7.31
CA VAL A 26 -4.45 7.56 6.11
C VAL A 26 -2.98 7.15 6.21
N ILE A 27 -2.41 6.72 5.10
CA ILE A 27 -0.99 6.43 4.96
C ILE A 27 -0.40 7.53 4.08
N LYS A 28 0.56 8.29 4.62
CA LYS A 28 1.38 9.19 3.82
C LYS A 28 2.58 8.42 3.30
N ALA A 29 2.81 8.49 2.00
CA ALA A 29 3.92 7.84 1.36
C ALA A 29 4.49 8.69 0.23
N LYS A 30 5.76 8.51 -0.08
CA LYS A 30 6.41 9.13 -1.24
C LYS A 30 6.59 8.09 -2.34
N VAL A 31 6.30 8.47 -3.57
CA VAL A 31 6.44 7.59 -4.73
C VAL A 31 7.90 7.45 -5.12
N LEU A 32 8.39 6.22 -5.24
CA LEU A 32 9.77 5.92 -5.61
C LEU A 32 9.93 5.60 -7.11
N THR A 33 8.88 5.07 -7.75
CA THR A 33 8.91 4.59 -9.14
C THR A 33 7.60 4.90 -9.86
N GLY A 34 7.63 4.94 -11.20
CA GLY A 34 6.45 5.26 -12.02
C GLY A 34 6.33 6.76 -12.32
N SER A 35 5.21 7.17 -12.92
CA SER A 35 5.01 8.51 -13.45
C SER A 35 4.93 9.60 -12.37
N GLY A 36 4.54 9.24 -11.14
CA GLY A 36 4.47 10.16 -10.01
C GLY A 36 5.73 10.20 -9.14
N LYS A 37 6.89 9.76 -9.63
CA LYS A 37 8.12 9.64 -8.82
C LYS A 37 8.46 10.97 -8.12
N GLY A 38 8.66 10.89 -6.80
CA GLY A 38 8.97 12.04 -5.96
C GLY A 38 7.76 12.72 -5.33
N GLU A 39 6.54 12.42 -5.79
CA GLU A 39 5.32 12.98 -5.22
C GLU A 39 5.00 12.36 -3.85
N GLU A 40 4.47 13.18 -2.95
CA GLU A 40 3.87 12.70 -1.70
C GLU A 40 2.39 12.42 -1.94
N VAL A 41 1.95 11.22 -1.57
CA VAL A 41 0.59 10.74 -1.77
C VAL A 41 -0.02 10.34 -0.43
N MET A 42 -1.32 10.61 -0.30
CA MET A 42 -2.13 10.24 0.87
C MET A 42 -3.08 9.12 0.45
N ILE A 43 -2.86 7.93 0.98
CA ILE A 43 -3.67 6.76 0.65
C ILE A 43 -4.61 6.48 1.83
N PRO A 44 -5.95 6.52 1.64
CA PRO A 44 -6.87 6.15 2.69
C PRO A 44 -6.68 4.67 3.04
N ARG A 45 -6.72 4.35 4.33
CA ARG A 45 -6.62 2.98 4.82
C ARG A 45 -7.94 2.28 4.58
N ILE A 46 -8.07 1.63 3.43
CA ILE A 46 -9.27 0.88 3.07
C ILE A 46 -9.20 -0.49 3.76
N PRO A 47 -10.09 -0.81 4.72
CA PRO A 47 -10.21 -2.16 5.23
C PRO A 47 -10.70 -3.06 4.07
N SER A 48 -9.94 -4.11 3.76
CA SER A 48 -10.22 -5.07 2.69
C SER A 48 -11.27 -6.12 3.06
N PHE A 49 -11.85 -6.06 4.26
CA PHE A 49 -12.84 -7.03 4.73
C PHE A 49 -14.27 -6.63 4.35
N PRO A 50 -15.07 -7.54 3.79
CA PRO A 50 -16.52 -7.35 3.75
C PRO A 50 -17.06 -7.34 5.19
N PRO A 51 -18.04 -6.48 5.51
CA PRO A 51 -18.73 -6.57 6.78
C PRO A 51 -19.51 -7.88 6.82
N GLN A 52 -19.11 -8.78 7.72
CA GLN A 52 -19.86 -9.93 8.21
C GLN A 52 -20.18 -11.05 7.20
N VAL A 53 -19.16 -11.83 6.82
CA VAL A 53 -19.33 -13.28 6.70
C VAL A 53 -18.28 -13.95 7.58
N ILE A 54 -18.77 -14.72 8.54
CA ILE A 54 -17.99 -15.43 9.55
C ILE A 54 -17.20 -16.52 8.83
N TRP A 55 -15.92 -16.27 8.56
CA TRP A 55 -14.98 -17.33 8.21
C TRP A 55 -13.79 -17.22 9.17
N HIS A 56 -13.62 -18.29 9.92
CA HIS A 56 -12.51 -18.50 10.85
C HIS A 56 -11.19 -18.25 10.12
N SER A 57 -10.32 -17.41 10.72
CA SER A 57 -9.02 -16.93 10.21
C SER A 57 -9.08 -15.81 9.13
N ALA A 58 -9.24 -14.58 9.62
CA ALA A 58 -9.14 -13.36 8.82
C ALA A 58 -7.70 -12.82 8.82
N SER A 59 -6.94 -13.04 7.75
CA SER A 59 -5.65 -12.38 7.50
C SER A 59 -5.88 -10.89 7.23
N ARG A 60 -5.27 -10.00 8.03
CA ARG A 60 -5.29 -8.54 7.77
C ARG A 60 -4.36 -8.21 6.60
N ASP A 61 -4.83 -8.45 5.38
CA ASP A 61 -4.06 -8.13 4.19
C ASP A 61 -4.18 -6.63 3.88
N PHE A 62 -3.18 -5.87 4.33
CA PHE A 62 -2.99 -4.49 3.91
C PHE A 62 -2.72 -4.44 2.40
N SER A 63 -3.17 -3.39 1.70
CA SER A 63 -2.92 -3.19 0.26
C SER A 63 -1.44 -2.97 -0.12
N PHE A 64 -0.51 -3.19 0.82
CA PHE A 64 0.93 -3.03 0.66
C PHE A 64 1.63 -4.30 1.11
N GLN A 65 2.50 -4.85 0.27
CA GLN A 65 3.50 -5.82 0.71
C GLN A 65 4.78 -5.09 1.14
N CYS A 66 5.27 -5.42 2.35
CA CYS A 66 6.60 -5.06 2.84
C CYS A 66 7.64 -5.95 2.14
N ALA A 67 8.33 -5.42 1.13
CA ALA A 67 9.43 -6.13 0.48
C ALA A 67 10.74 -5.80 1.20
N PHE A 68 11.07 -6.52 2.27
CA PHE A 68 12.43 -6.57 2.81
C PHE A 68 13.14 -7.78 2.18
N ALA A 69 14.06 -7.53 1.25
CA ALA A 69 15.02 -8.55 0.85
C ALA A 69 16.25 -8.42 1.76
N LEU A 70 16.47 -9.39 2.63
CA LEU A 70 17.77 -9.57 3.28
C LEU A 70 18.70 -10.27 2.28
N PRO A 71 19.87 -9.69 1.93
CA PRO A 71 20.90 -10.50 1.30
C PRO A 71 21.48 -11.44 2.36
N CYS A 72 21.28 -12.76 2.17
CA CYS A 72 22.05 -13.77 2.88
C CYS A 72 23.51 -13.67 2.39
N GLN A 73 24.44 -13.41 3.29
CA GLN A 73 25.86 -13.73 3.11
C GLN A 73 26.10 -15.18 3.54
#